data_AF-A0A6A4HGE2-F1
#
_entry.id   AF-A0A6A4HGE2-F1
#
_cell.length_a   1.000
_cell.length_b   1.000
_cell.length_c   1.000
_cell.angle_alpha   90.00
_cell.angle_beta   90.00
_cell.angle_gamma   90.00
#
_symmetry.space_group_name_H-M   'P 1'
#
loop_
_entity.id
_entity.type
_entity.pdbx_description
1 polymer ?
#
loop_
_entity_poly.entity_id
_entity_poly.type
_entity_poly.pdbx_seq_one_letter_code
_entity_poly.pdbx_strand_id
1 'polypeptide(L)'
;MSIPARRYTSFDNWDGISSMSGFDNFYGSDNFSGEVSTQVVAEETDVVCESVSITIIQQKLLVLQEMARQIITEQICEVETQTIVFQQYISSVSHFSDDIMHTSSLSAGYDSSIVSHYSDLYNSDGSLSTYDLGFSGSDAGQSVVVPSGTNWDDSTSPSSVQSAYIAAQSAISGN
;
A
#
# COMPACT_ATOMS: atom_id res chain seq x y z
N MET A 1 -13.05 -19.04 27.49
CA MET A 1 -13.27 -18.22 26.28
C MET A 1 -12.50 -18.88 25.16
N SER A 2 -13.20 -19.42 24.15
CA SER A 2 -12.53 -19.95 22.96
C SER A 2 -12.19 -18.77 22.06
N ILE A 3 -10.92 -18.58 21.74
CA ILE A 3 -10.51 -17.68 20.65
C ILE A 3 -11.18 -18.24 19.38
N PRO A 4 -11.97 -17.47 18.62
CA PRO A 4 -12.47 -17.96 17.35
C PRO A 4 -11.26 -18.32 16.48
N ALA A 5 -11.23 -19.54 15.95
CA ALA A 5 -10.21 -19.93 14.98
C ALA A 5 -10.24 -18.89 13.86
N ARG A 6 -9.13 -18.17 13.64
CA ARG A 6 -8.98 -17.27 12.49
C ARG A 6 -9.24 -18.12 11.26
N ARG A 7 -10.35 -17.83 10.57
CA ARG A 7 -10.63 -18.43 9.26
C ARG A 7 -9.80 -17.64 8.27
N TYR A 8 -8.67 -18.21 7.87
CA TYR A 8 -7.87 -17.70 6.78
C TYR A 8 -8.55 -18.13 5.47
N THR A 9 -8.91 -17.16 4.63
CA THR A 9 -9.46 -17.41 3.30
C THR A 9 -8.30 -17.38 2.32
N SER A 10 -8.01 -18.53 1.72
CA SER A 10 -7.08 -18.62 0.60
C SER A 10 -7.78 -18.16 -0.67
N PHE A 11 -7.07 -17.38 -1.48
CA PHE A 11 -7.52 -16.99 -2.82
C PHE A 11 -6.73 -17.71 -3.92
N ASP A 12 -5.82 -18.61 -3.54
CA ASP A 12 -5.15 -19.49 -4.50
C ASP A 12 -6.16 -20.35 -5.26
N ASN A 13 -6.17 -20.21 -6.59
CA ASN A 13 -7.14 -20.85 -7.49
C ASN A 13 -8.61 -20.59 -7.11
N TRP A 14 -8.94 -19.39 -6.62
CA TRP A 14 -10.29 -19.00 -6.21
C TRP A 14 -11.35 -19.42 -7.24
N ASP A 15 -12.36 -20.17 -6.78
CA ASP A 15 -13.46 -20.70 -7.61
C ASP A 15 -13.02 -21.43 -8.90
N GLY A 16 -11.81 -22.01 -8.90
CA GLY A 16 -11.24 -22.70 -10.06
C GLY A 16 -10.65 -21.77 -11.13
N ILE A 17 -10.52 -20.47 -10.85
CA ILE A 17 -9.88 -19.49 -11.74
C ILE A 17 -8.37 -19.75 -11.75
N SER A 18 -7.85 -20.25 -12.87
CA SER A 18 -6.43 -20.63 -12.98
C SER A 18 -5.46 -19.44 -12.96
N SER A 19 -5.90 -18.24 -13.36
CA SER A 19 -5.08 -17.01 -13.27
C SER A 19 -4.80 -16.59 -11.82
N MET A 20 -5.53 -17.15 -10.85
CA MET A 20 -5.30 -16.94 -9.42
C MET A 20 -4.38 -17.99 -8.79
N SER A 21 -3.75 -18.85 -9.59
CA SER A 21 -2.73 -19.79 -9.11
C SER A 21 -1.53 -19.02 -8.55
N GLY A 22 -1.14 -19.35 -7.33
CA GLY A 22 -0.06 -18.68 -6.58
C GLY A 22 -0.46 -17.35 -5.96
N PHE A 23 -1.74 -16.95 -5.94
CA PHE A 23 -2.17 -15.66 -5.39
C PHE A 23 -1.65 -15.43 -3.97
N ASP A 24 -1.79 -16.43 -3.10
CA ASP A 24 -1.38 -16.34 -1.70
C ASP A 24 0.15 -16.29 -1.53
N ASN A 25 0.96 -16.45 -2.59
CA ASN A 25 2.42 -16.33 -2.47
C ASN A 25 2.88 -14.89 -2.25
N PHE A 26 2.05 -13.89 -2.58
CA PHE A 26 2.45 -12.49 -2.44
C PHE A 26 2.50 -12.05 -0.98
N TYR A 27 1.42 -12.24 -0.20
CA TYR A 27 1.40 -11.91 1.24
C TYR A 27 1.16 -13.11 2.17
N GLY A 28 0.71 -14.26 1.66
CA GLY A 28 0.18 -15.36 2.47
C GLY A 28 -1.34 -15.31 2.60
N SER A 29 -1.95 -16.48 2.81
CA SER A 29 -3.40 -16.60 3.07
C SER A 29 -3.84 -16.03 4.42
N ASP A 30 -2.89 -15.79 5.32
CA ASP A 30 -3.10 -15.21 6.64
C ASP A 30 -2.82 -13.71 6.72
N ASN A 31 -2.32 -13.09 5.64
CA ASN A 31 -2.05 -11.66 5.53
C ASN A 31 -2.65 -11.05 4.25
N PHE A 32 -3.92 -11.35 3.96
CA PHE A 32 -4.60 -10.78 2.80
C PHE A 32 -4.50 -9.24 2.73
N SER A 33 -4.48 -8.58 3.89
CA SER A 33 -4.39 -7.12 4.00
C SER A 33 -3.01 -6.56 3.70
N GLY A 34 -1.98 -7.39 3.51
CA GLY A 34 -0.61 -6.93 3.24
C GLY A 34 -0.02 -6.11 4.38
N GLU A 35 -0.40 -6.39 5.63
CA GLU A 35 0.14 -5.71 6.80
C GLU A 35 1.63 -6.07 6.97
N VAL A 36 2.48 -5.06 7.02
CA VAL A 36 3.90 -5.22 7.35
C VAL A 36 4.03 -5.13 8.87
N SER A 37 4.70 -6.10 9.49
CA SER A 37 4.90 -6.13 10.95
C SER A 37 6.29 -5.68 11.38
N THR A 38 7.26 -5.69 10.46
CA THR A 38 8.65 -5.29 10.69
C THR A 38 9.17 -4.56 9.47
N GLN A 39 9.95 -3.49 9.69
CA GLN A 39 10.63 -2.76 8.62
C GLN A 39 12.14 -2.70 8.88
N VAL A 40 12.91 -2.58 7.80
CA VAL A 40 14.35 -2.32 7.81
C VAL A 40 14.57 -0.93 7.23
N VAL A 41 14.97 0.01 8.08
CA VAL A 41 15.26 1.39 7.67
C VAL A 41 16.65 1.43 7.01
N ALA A 42 16.73 1.93 5.79
CA ALA A 42 17.98 2.07 5.05
C ALA A 42 18.87 3.17 5.66
N GLU A 43 20.16 2.86 5.87
CA GLU A 43 21.09 3.74 6.63
C GLU A 43 21.58 4.99 5.86
N GLU A 44 21.31 5.14 4.54
CA GLU A 44 22.02 6.12 3.70
C GLU A 44 21.14 6.96 2.74
N THR A 45 20.02 7.51 3.21
CA THR A 45 19.26 8.48 2.39
C THR A 45 18.80 9.69 3.22
N ASP A 46 19.52 10.81 3.09
CA ASP A 46 19.11 12.12 3.61
C ASP A 46 17.94 12.68 2.77
N VAL A 47 16.78 12.04 2.87
CA VAL A 47 15.53 12.56 2.31
C VAL A 47 14.88 13.44 3.36
N VAL A 48 14.60 14.68 2.99
CA VAL A 48 13.90 15.65 3.83
C VAL A 48 12.57 15.95 3.17
N CYS A 49 11.49 16.02 3.94
CA CYS A 49 10.19 16.39 3.37
C CYS A 49 10.20 17.86 2.91
N GLU A 50 9.57 18.12 1.77
CA GLU A 50 9.46 19.46 1.19
C GLU A 50 8.02 19.93 1.21
N SER A 51 7.80 21.18 1.64
CA SER A 51 6.48 21.80 1.56
C SER A 51 6.17 22.18 0.11
N VAL A 52 5.22 21.47 -0.49
CA VAL A 52 4.68 21.77 -1.82
C VAL A 52 3.18 22.00 -1.73
N SER A 53 2.60 22.64 -2.75
CA SER A 53 1.15 22.85 -2.81
C SER A 53 0.39 21.53 -2.71
N ILE A 54 -0.64 21.47 -1.86
CA ILE A 54 -1.49 20.28 -1.68
C ILE A 54 -2.11 19.85 -3.01
N THR A 55 -2.43 20.77 -3.91
CA THR A 55 -2.94 20.44 -5.25
C THR A 55 -1.94 19.61 -6.07
N ILE A 56 -0.64 19.87 -5.93
CA ILE A 56 0.41 19.09 -6.61
C ILE A 56 0.44 17.66 -6.05
N ILE A 57 0.33 17.50 -4.72
CA ILE A 57 0.26 16.18 -4.09
C ILE A 57 -1.00 15.43 -4.55
N GLN A 58 -2.16 16.09 -4.55
CA GLN A 58 -3.42 15.50 -5.00
C GLN A 58 -3.38 15.06 -6.46
N GLN A 59 -2.75 15.84 -7.35
CA GLN A 59 -2.56 15.45 -8.76
C GLN A 59 -1.71 14.19 -8.88
N LYS A 60 -0.60 14.10 -8.15
CA LYS A 60 0.28 12.91 -8.16
C LYS A 60 -0.46 11.67 -7.63
N LEU A 61 -1.20 11.81 -6.53
CA LEU A 61 -1.99 10.71 -5.96
C LEU A 61 -3.13 10.29 -6.89
N LEU A 62 -3.78 11.22 -7.58
CA LEU A 62 -4.81 10.90 -8.57
C LEU A 62 -4.24 10.10 -9.75
N VAL A 63 -3.01 10.41 -10.20
CA VAL A 63 -2.33 9.59 -11.21
C VAL A 63 -2.13 8.17 -10.72
N LEU A 64 -1.64 7.97 -9.48
CA LEU A 64 -1.46 6.62 -8.92
C LEU A 64 -2.80 5.87 -8.79
N GLN A 65 -3.89 6.57 -8.45
CA GLN A 65 -5.23 5.99 -8.41
C GLN A 65 -5.69 5.49 -9.78
N GLU A 66 -5.53 6.29 -10.82
CA GLU A 66 -5.93 5.90 -12.17
C GLU A 66 -4.97 4.85 -12.78
N MET A 67 -3.68 4.88 -12.43
CA MET A 67 -2.74 3.82 -12.79
C MET A 67 -3.14 2.47 -12.18
N ALA A 68 -3.56 2.43 -10.92
CA ALA A 68 -4.07 1.21 -10.30
C ALA A 68 -5.32 0.68 -11.03
N ARG A 69 -6.25 1.57 -11.43
CA ARG A 69 -7.41 1.18 -12.26
C ARG A 69 -6.95 0.64 -13.62
N GLN A 70 -5.99 1.29 -14.26
CA GLN A 70 -5.46 0.88 -15.55
C GLN A 70 -4.88 -0.54 -15.48
N ILE A 71 -3.99 -0.80 -14.51
CA ILE A 71 -3.36 -2.11 -14.31
C ILE A 71 -4.44 -3.19 -14.11
N ILE A 72 -5.37 -2.97 -13.18
CA ILE A 72 -6.42 -3.96 -12.85
C ILE A 72 -7.33 -4.23 -14.06
N THR A 73 -7.76 -3.18 -14.76
CA THR A 73 -8.75 -3.33 -15.83
C THR A 73 -8.18 -3.79 -17.16
N GLU A 74 -6.89 -3.53 -17.44
CA GLU A 74 -6.23 -3.97 -18.66
C GLU A 74 -5.54 -5.34 -18.52
N GLN A 75 -5.10 -5.74 -17.31
CA GLN A 75 -4.30 -6.96 -17.12
C GLN A 75 -5.03 -8.13 -16.43
N ILE A 76 -6.23 -7.89 -15.88
CA ILE A 76 -7.04 -8.95 -15.25
C ILE A 76 -8.36 -9.07 -16.00
N CYS A 77 -8.64 -10.24 -16.57
CA CYS A 77 -9.85 -10.48 -17.34
C CYS A 77 -11.07 -10.78 -16.45
N GLU A 78 -10.86 -11.51 -15.36
CA GLU A 78 -11.92 -11.98 -14.47
C GLU A 78 -12.32 -10.88 -13.46
N VAL A 79 -13.60 -10.52 -13.42
CA VAL A 79 -14.09 -9.45 -12.53
C VAL A 79 -13.99 -9.82 -11.05
N GLU A 80 -14.07 -11.12 -10.74
CA GLU A 80 -13.81 -11.68 -9.42
C GLU A 80 -12.36 -11.41 -9.00
N THR A 81 -11.40 -11.69 -9.87
CA THR A 81 -9.98 -11.43 -9.62
C THR A 81 -9.70 -9.94 -9.53
N GLN A 82 -10.29 -9.11 -10.39
CA GLN A 82 -10.20 -7.64 -10.28
C GLN A 82 -10.69 -7.17 -8.90
N THR A 83 -11.82 -7.71 -8.45
CA THR A 83 -12.41 -7.37 -7.13
C THR A 83 -11.47 -7.76 -6.00
N ILE A 84 -10.95 -8.99 -6.02
CA ILE A 84 -10.08 -9.51 -4.95
C ILE A 84 -8.77 -8.71 -4.89
N VAL A 85 -8.10 -8.51 -6.04
CA VAL A 85 -6.85 -7.72 -6.13
C VAL A 85 -7.07 -6.27 -5.69
N PHE A 86 -8.17 -5.64 -6.11
CA PHE A 86 -8.46 -4.27 -5.72
C PHE A 86 -8.70 -4.13 -4.21
N GLN A 87 -9.37 -5.10 -3.58
CA GLN A 87 -9.57 -5.09 -2.13
C GLN A 87 -8.27 -5.32 -1.36
N GLN A 88 -7.39 -6.21 -1.85
CA GLN A 88 -6.06 -6.37 -1.28
C GLN A 88 -5.25 -5.07 -1.38
N TYR A 89 -5.27 -4.39 -2.53
CA TYR A 89 -4.59 -3.11 -2.74
C TYR A 89 -5.08 -2.03 -1.76
N ILE A 90 -6.40 -1.81 -1.66
CA ILE A 90 -6.95 -0.80 -0.74
C ILE A 90 -6.60 -1.14 0.71
N SER A 91 -6.74 -2.41 1.09
CA SER A 91 -6.42 -2.84 2.45
C SER A 91 -4.94 -2.59 2.78
N SER A 92 -4.03 -2.92 1.86
CA SER A 92 -2.58 -2.71 2.04
C SER A 92 -2.23 -1.23 2.19
N VAL A 93 -2.76 -0.37 1.32
CA VAL A 93 -2.54 1.08 1.38
C VAL A 93 -3.10 1.68 2.67
N SER A 94 -4.18 1.12 3.22
CA SER A 94 -4.84 1.69 4.41
C SER A 94 -4.00 1.63 5.69
N HIS A 95 -3.09 0.66 5.82
CA HIS A 95 -2.21 0.52 6.99
C HIS A 95 -1.27 1.71 7.17
N PHE A 96 -0.91 2.38 6.07
CA PHE A 96 -0.05 3.57 6.12
C PHE A 96 -0.65 4.72 6.95
N SER A 97 -1.97 4.72 7.15
CA SER A 97 -2.62 5.67 8.07
C SER A 97 -2.07 5.55 9.49
N ASP A 98 -1.87 4.33 10.00
CA ASP A 98 -1.36 4.11 11.36
C ASP A 98 0.10 4.55 11.49
N ASP A 99 0.89 4.40 10.42
CA ASP A 99 2.28 4.86 10.37
C ASP A 99 2.36 6.39 10.42
N ILE A 100 1.53 7.10 9.63
CA ILE A 100 1.44 8.58 9.67
C ILE A 100 0.97 9.06 11.05
N MET A 101 0.05 8.32 11.67
CA MET A 101 -0.50 8.65 12.99
C MET A 101 0.45 8.29 14.14
N HIS A 102 1.57 7.60 13.86
CA HIS A 102 2.50 7.04 14.84
C HIS A 102 1.79 6.12 15.85
N THR A 103 0.78 5.37 15.40
CA THR A 103 0.03 4.39 16.21
C THR A 103 0.49 2.95 15.95
N SER A 104 1.19 2.70 14.84
CA SER A 104 1.90 1.44 14.58
C SER A 104 3.28 1.43 15.25
N SER A 105 3.97 0.28 15.20
CA SER A 105 5.40 0.19 15.57
C SER A 105 6.35 0.51 14.42
N LEU A 106 5.83 0.90 13.27
CA LEU A 106 6.59 1.23 12.07
C LEU A 106 6.77 2.75 11.95
N SER A 107 7.59 3.18 10.98
CA SER A 107 7.78 4.59 10.67
C SER A 107 7.03 4.96 9.42
N ALA A 108 6.54 6.21 9.33
CA ALA A 108 5.95 6.74 8.11
C ALA A 108 7.02 6.91 6.99
N GLY A 109 7.24 5.84 6.23
CA GLY A 109 8.22 5.77 5.16
C GLY A 109 7.69 5.03 3.93
N TYR A 110 8.57 4.78 2.97
CA TYR A 110 8.28 3.99 1.78
C TYR A 110 9.46 3.06 1.46
N ASP A 111 9.17 1.91 0.86
CA ASP A 111 10.21 0.98 0.43
C ASP A 111 10.84 1.46 -0.89
N SER A 112 12.09 1.89 -0.82
CA SER A 112 12.83 2.41 -1.97
C SER A 112 13.13 1.36 -3.03
N SER A 113 13.28 0.09 -2.64
CA SER A 113 13.51 -1.00 -3.60
C SER A 113 12.26 -1.23 -4.45
N ILE A 114 11.07 -1.21 -3.83
CA ILE A 114 9.79 -1.37 -4.53
C ILE A 114 9.46 -0.14 -5.39
N VAL A 115 9.55 1.07 -4.82
CA VAL A 115 9.25 2.31 -5.55
C VAL A 115 10.16 2.49 -6.76
N SER A 116 11.39 1.96 -6.74
CA SER A 116 12.33 2.07 -7.86
C SER A 116 11.82 1.45 -9.18
N HIS A 117 10.85 0.53 -9.13
CA HIS A 117 10.26 -0.12 -10.29
C HIS A 117 9.20 0.72 -11.03
N TYR A 118 8.93 1.97 -10.63
CA TYR A 118 7.89 2.79 -11.26
C TYR A 118 8.03 2.92 -12.78
N SER A 119 9.27 2.94 -13.31
CA SER A 119 9.54 3.00 -14.74
C SER A 119 9.26 1.69 -15.47
N ASP A 120 9.30 0.57 -14.75
CA ASP A 120 9.14 -0.78 -15.30
C ASP A 120 7.67 -1.15 -15.50
N LEU A 121 6.74 -0.31 -15.03
CA LEU A 121 5.29 -0.48 -15.22
C LEU A 121 4.87 -0.34 -16.69
N TYR A 122 5.66 0.35 -17.51
CA TYR A 122 5.35 0.61 -18.91
C TYR A 122 6.49 0.19 -19.83
N ASN A 123 6.13 -0.38 -20.97
CA ASN A 123 7.05 -0.58 -22.08
C ASN A 123 7.41 0.76 -22.74
N SER A 124 8.46 0.78 -23.56
CA SER A 124 8.88 1.98 -24.29
C SER A 124 7.83 2.54 -25.24
N ASP A 125 6.83 1.75 -25.62
CA ASP A 125 5.71 2.17 -26.47
C ASP A 125 4.51 2.75 -25.68
N GLY A 126 4.61 2.80 -24.35
CA GLY A 126 3.58 3.31 -23.45
C GLY A 126 2.49 2.29 -23.07
N SER A 127 2.57 1.04 -23.57
CA SER A 127 1.72 -0.05 -23.08
C SER A 127 2.16 -0.53 -21.69
N LEU A 128 1.24 -1.10 -20.91
CA LEU A 128 1.59 -1.71 -19.63
C LEU A 128 2.54 -2.90 -19.84
N SER A 129 3.57 -2.96 -19.01
CA SER A 129 4.49 -4.09 -18.94
C SER A 129 3.78 -5.33 -18.41
N THR A 130 4.06 -6.50 -18.99
CA THR A 130 3.60 -7.81 -18.50
C THR A 130 4.73 -8.60 -17.83
N TYR A 131 5.86 -7.95 -17.56
CA TYR A 131 7.01 -8.60 -16.96
C TYR A 131 6.84 -8.73 -15.45
N ASP A 132 7.28 -9.86 -14.92
CA ASP A 132 7.47 -10.02 -13.48
C ASP A 132 8.59 -9.08 -13.01
N LEU A 133 8.28 -8.22 -12.04
CA LEU A 133 9.22 -7.24 -11.47
C LEU A 133 10.23 -7.89 -10.51
N GLY A 134 10.05 -9.18 -10.19
CA GLY A 134 11.03 -9.97 -9.45
C GLY A 134 10.97 -9.83 -7.93
N PHE A 135 9.86 -9.33 -7.39
CA PHE A 135 9.62 -9.24 -5.95
C PHE A 135 8.26 -9.85 -5.56
N SER A 136 8.10 -10.09 -4.27
CA SER A 136 6.90 -10.57 -3.62
C SER A 136 6.49 -9.61 -2.50
N GLY A 137 5.32 -9.82 -1.91
CA GLY A 137 4.86 -8.98 -0.80
C GLY A 137 5.69 -9.12 0.48
N SER A 138 6.50 -10.18 0.64
CA SER A 138 7.45 -10.27 1.77
C SER A 138 8.65 -9.33 1.64
N ASP A 139 8.92 -8.83 0.44
CA ASP A 139 9.99 -7.86 0.18
C ASP A 139 9.59 -6.44 0.58
N ALA A 140 8.29 -6.18 0.78
CA ALA A 140 7.81 -4.90 1.26
C ALA A 140 8.29 -4.60 2.69
N GLY A 141 8.91 -3.43 2.87
CA GLY A 141 9.43 -2.99 4.16
C GLY A 141 10.89 -3.38 4.41
N GLN A 142 11.57 -4.00 3.45
CA GLN A 142 12.98 -4.42 3.59
C GLN A 142 13.99 -3.33 3.19
N SER A 143 13.56 -2.22 2.60
CA SER A 143 14.44 -1.11 2.22
C SER A 143 13.75 0.26 2.40
N VAL A 144 13.30 0.52 3.63
CA VAL A 144 12.48 1.69 3.96
C VAL A 144 13.32 2.96 4.08
N VAL A 145 12.90 3.99 3.34
CA VAL A 145 13.36 5.37 3.50
C VAL A 145 12.35 6.10 4.36
N VAL A 146 12.82 6.73 5.44
CA VAL A 146 12.00 7.55 6.34
C VAL A 146 12.40 9.01 6.14
N PRO A 147 11.59 9.83 5.43
CA PRO A 147 11.88 11.24 5.27
C PRO A 147 11.94 11.97 6.61
N SER A 148 12.99 12.75 6.80
CA SER A 148 13.15 13.63 7.97
C SER A 148 12.47 14.99 7.74
N GLY A 149 12.48 15.86 8.75
CA GLY A 149 11.97 17.24 8.64
C GLY A 149 10.45 17.39 8.83
N THR A 150 9.76 16.35 9.28
CA THR A 150 8.33 16.43 9.61
C THR A 150 8.08 17.43 10.75
N ASN A 151 6.86 17.96 10.83
CA ASN A 151 6.43 18.84 11.92
C ASN A 151 5.89 18.06 13.13
N TRP A 152 6.28 16.79 13.28
CA TRP A 152 5.81 15.95 14.38
C TRP A 152 6.37 16.47 15.72
N ASP A 153 5.49 16.64 16.70
CA ASP A 153 5.79 17.01 18.08
C ASP A 153 5.08 16.00 19.00
N ASP A 154 5.86 15.19 19.72
CA ASP A 154 5.35 14.15 20.61
C ASP A 154 4.35 14.65 21.67
N SER A 155 4.39 15.94 22.00
CA SER A 155 3.49 16.54 22.99
C SER A 155 2.13 16.98 22.44
N THR A 156 2.03 17.30 21.15
CA THR A 156 0.83 17.92 20.54
C THR A 156 0.32 17.20 19.29
N SER A 157 1.19 16.57 18.50
CA SER A 157 0.82 15.85 17.27
C SER A 157 -0.16 14.71 17.51
N PRO A 158 -0.03 13.83 18.53
CA PRO A 158 -0.97 12.72 18.70
C PRO A 158 -2.45 13.15 18.74
N SER A 159 -2.78 14.20 19.51
CA SER A 159 -4.15 14.69 19.60
C SER A 159 -4.62 15.42 18.34
N SER A 160 -3.75 16.24 17.75
CA SER A 160 -4.11 17.03 16.56
C SER A 160 -4.25 16.17 15.31
N VAL A 161 -3.37 15.18 15.12
CA VAL A 161 -3.43 14.19 14.04
C VAL A 161 -4.66 13.29 14.20
N GLN A 162 -4.96 12.80 15.42
CA GLN A 162 -6.20 12.05 15.67
C GLN A 162 -7.46 12.87 15.33
N SER A 163 -7.47 14.16 15.64
CA SER A 163 -8.58 15.05 15.32
C SER A 163 -8.74 15.22 13.80
N ALA A 164 -7.62 15.37 13.08
CA ALA A 164 -7.61 15.43 11.61
C ALA A 164 -8.11 14.12 10.98
N TYR A 165 -7.68 12.97 11.50
CA TYR A 165 -8.13 11.65 11.06
C TYR A 165 -9.65 11.49 11.23
N ILE A 166 -10.20 11.82 12.40
CA ILE A 166 -11.66 11.75 12.66
C ILE A 166 -12.43 12.67 11.70
N ALA A 167 -11.92 13.88 11.46
CA ALA A 167 -12.55 14.79 10.51
C ALA A 167 -12.55 14.21 9.08
N ALA A 168 -11.45 13.60 8.65
CA ALA A 168 -11.35 12.93 7.36
C ALA A 168 -12.33 11.75 7.24
N GLN A 169 -12.38 10.87 8.24
CA GLN A 169 -13.33 9.75 8.29
C GLN A 169 -14.79 10.22 8.27
N SER A 170 -15.08 11.32 8.96
CA SER A 170 -16.41 11.94 8.96
C SER A 170 -16.78 12.48 7.57
N ALA A 171 -15.82 13.09 6.85
CA ALA A 171 -16.04 13.56 5.49
C ALA A 171 -16.25 12.41 4.48
N ILE A 172 -15.58 11.27 4.69
CA ILE A 172 -15.76 10.06 3.87
C ILE A 172 -17.15 9.44 4.08
N SER A 173 -17.59 9.35 5.34
CA SER A 173 -18.86 8.73 5.72
C SER A 173 -20.08 9.65 5.54
N GLY A 174 -19.87 10.95 5.31
CA GLY A 174 -20.90 11.98 5.22
C GLY A 174 -21.75 11.99 3.94
N ASN A 175 -22.29 10.83 3.56
CA ASN A 175 -23.44 10.68 2.65
C ASN A 175 -24.71 10.32 3.43
#